data_AF-A0A6N2URX7-F1
#
_entry.id   AF-A0A6N2URX7-F1
#
_cell.length_a   1.000
_cell.length_b   1.000
_cell.length_c   1.000
_cell.angle_alpha   90.00
_cell.angle_beta   90.00
_cell.angle_gamma   90.00
#
_symmetry.space_group_name_H-M   'P 1'
#
loop_
_entity.id
_entity.type
_entity.pdbx_description
1 polymer ?
#
loop_
_entity_poly.entity_id
_entity_poly.type
_entity_poly.pdbx_seq_one_letter_code
_entity_poly.pdbx_strand_id
1 'polypeptide(L)'
;MKIIKGKIPSAKKVVIYGPEGIGKSTFASKFPDPVFIDTEGSTKDMDVARFEKPTSWQMLLEQITYVKANQETCKTLVIDTIDWAEQMCIEAVCSKHNKSGIEDFGYGNGYVYVKEEFGRFLNSLSEVIEVGVNVVLTAHAQLRKFEQPDELGAYDRWELKLGKKTQSQTSPLVKEWADMLLFCNYKTLSVWLEGVTGGGSKEKRKDRK
;
A
#
# COMPACT_ATOMS: atom_id res chain seq x y z
N MET A 1 4.92 38.61 2.11
CA MET A 1 4.57 37.22 2.48
C MET A 1 3.15 37.19 3.04
N LYS A 2 2.34 36.18 2.71
CA LYS A 2 0.94 36.04 3.17
C LYS A 2 0.81 34.81 4.06
N ILE A 3 0.30 34.97 5.28
CA ILE A 3 -0.02 33.85 6.18
C ILE A 3 -1.45 33.37 5.85
N ILE A 4 -1.60 32.09 5.52
CA ILE A 4 -2.90 31.44 5.31
C ILE A 4 -3.30 30.72 6.60
N LYS A 5 -4.54 30.91 7.06
CA LYS A 5 -5.09 30.29 8.29
C LYS A 5 -6.35 29.51 7.96
N GLY A 6 -6.63 28.46 8.74
CA GLY A 6 -7.84 27.63 8.61
C GLY A 6 -7.61 26.32 7.87
N LYS A 7 -8.69 25.55 7.69
CA LYS A 7 -8.65 24.30 6.92
C LYS A 7 -8.53 24.60 5.43
N ILE A 8 -7.60 23.93 4.77
CA ILE A 8 -7.47 23.97 3.32
C ILE A 8 -8.02 22.64 2.79
N PRO A 9 -9.20 22.64 2.15
CA PRO A 9 -9.71 21.45 1.49
C PRO A 9 -8.72 21.00 0.41
N SER A 10 -8.37 19.72 0.42
CA SER A 10 -7.48 19.11 -0.55
C SER A 10 -7.87 17.64 -0.71
N ALA A 11 -7.58 17.09 -1.89
CA ALA A 11 -7.55 15.65 -2.06
C ALA A 11 -6.56 15.00 -1.07
N LYS A 12 -6.79 13.72 -0.75
CA LYS A 12 -6.08 13.00 0.30
C LYS A 12 -5.20 11.89 -0.26
N LYS A 13 -4.00 11.77 0.31
CA LYS A 13 -3.06 10.67 0.11
C LYS A 13 -3.26 9.64 1.22
N VAL A 14 -3.93 8.54 0.93
CA VAL A 14 -4.27 7.52 1.92
C VAL A 14 -3.52 6.23 1.61
N VAL A 15 -2.91 5.63 2.63
CA VAL A 15 -2.32 4.29 2.54
C VAL A 15 -3.07 3.37 3.51
N ILE A 16 -3.58 2.24 3.00
CA ILE A 16 -4.27 1.21 3.78
C ILE A 16 -3.45 -0.07 3.70
N TYR A 17 -2.98 -0.56 4.85
CA TYR A 17 -2.22 -1.81 4.87
C TYR A 17 -2.68 -2.77 5.95
N GLY A 18 -2.46 -4.05 5.70
CA GLY A 18 -2.94 -5.11 6.57
C GLY A 18 -2.74 -6.49 5.95
N PRO A 19 -3.03 -7.56 6.71
CA PRO A 19 -2.91 -8.93 6.22
C PRO A 19 -3.85 -9.20 5.05
N GLU A 20 -3.64 -10.34 4.38
CA GLU A 20 -4.49 -10.78 3.28
C GLU A 20 -5.95 -10.98 3.75
N GLY A 21 -6.91 -10.72 2.86
CA GLY A 21 -8.34 -10.93 3.12
C GLY A 21 -8.99 -10.02 4.18
N ILE A 22 -8.26 -9.06 4.75
CA ILE A 22 -8.82 -8.16 5.79
C ILE A 22 -9.88 -7.18 5.26
N GLY A 23 -9.96 -7.02 3.92
CA GLY A 23 -10.92 -6.13 3.26
C GLY A 23 -10.37 -4.77 2.83
N LYS A 24 -9.06 -4.67 2.53
CA LYS A 24 -8.41 -3.42 2.09
C LYS A 24 -9.10 -2.82 0.85
N SER A 25 -9.28 -3.63 -0.19
CA SER A 25 -9.94 -3.24 -1.44
C SER A 25 -11.40 -2.84 -1.19
N THR A 26 -12.11 -3.57 -0.33
CA THR A 26 -13.48 -3.22 0.09
C THR A 26 -13.55 -1.89 0.83
N PHE A 27 -12.54 -1.55 1.64
CA PHE A 27 -12.47 -0.26 2.30
C PHE A 27 -12.18 0.85 1.28
N ALA A 28 -11.22 0.64 0.39
CA ALA A 28 -10.90 1.57 -0.69
C ALA A 28 -12.11 1.83 -1.61
N SER A 29 -12.96 0.81 -1.84
CA SER A 29 -14.16 0.95 -2.67
C SER A 29 -15.27 1.80 -2.04
N LYS A 30 -15.11 2.26 -0.78
CA LYS A 30 -16.04 3.18 -0.12
C LYS A 30 -15.62 4.64 -0.23
N PHE A 31 -14.49 4.92 -0.87
CA PHE A 31 -14.12 6.28 -1.21
C PHE A 31 -15.07 6.85 -2.27
N PRO A 32 -15.18 8.19 -2.40
CA PRO A 32 -16.03 8.80 -3.41
C PRO A 32 -15.58 8.41 -4.82
N ASP A 33 -16.52 7.88 -5.62
CA ASP A 33 -16.34 7.55 -7.05
C ASP A 33 -14.96 6.95 -7.39
N PRO A 34 -14.65 5.75 -6.87
CA PRO A 34 -13.31 5.17 -6.94
C PRO A 34 -13.09 4.41 -8.25
N VAL A 35 -11.94 4.63 -8.88
CA VAL A 35 -11.45 3.83 -10.01
C VAL A 35 -10.16 3.12 -9.61
N PHE A 36 -10.13 1.80 -9.81
CA PHE A 36 -9.01 0.95 -9.43
C PHE A 36 -8.02 0.75 -10.57
N ILE A 37 -6.73 0.77 -10.23
CA ILE A 37 -5.67 0.08 -10.98
C ILE A 37 -5.30 -1.16 -10.17
N ASP A 38 -5.85 -2.30 -10.59
CA ASP A 38 -5.70 -3.58 -9.90
C ASP A 38 -4.46 -4.33 -10.41
N THR A 39 -3.33 -4.17 -9.72
CA THR A 39 -2.04 -4.79 -10.04
C THR A 39 -1.97 -6.25 -9.55
N GLU A 40 -2.70 -6.59 -8.49
CA GLU A 40 -2.71 -7.93 -7.89
C GLU A 40 -3.71 -8.86 -8.62
N GLY A 41 -4.89 -8.34 -8.95
CA GLY A 41 -6.08 -9.08 -9.37
C GLY A 41 -7.07 -9.34 -8.22
N SER A 42 -7.04 -8.51 -7.17
CA SER A 42 -7.82 -8.62 -5.94
C SER A 42 -9.29 -8.25 -6.11
N THR A 43 -9.62 -7.48 -7.15
CA THR A 43 -10.95 -6.86 -7.30
C THR A 43 -11.93 -7.68 -8.12
N LYS A 44 -11.52 -8.82 -8.71
CA LYS A 44 -12.29 -9.55 -9.74
C LYS A 44 -13.77 -9.80 -9.41
N ASP A 45 -14.07 -10.12 -8.15
CA ASP A 45 -15.43 -10.42 -7.67
C ASP A 45 -16.13 -9.22 -7.02
N MET A 46 -15.56 -8.02 -7.13
CA MET A 46 -16.12 -6.78 -6.61
C MET A 46 -16.89 -6.03 -7.71
N ASP A 47 -17.98 -5.37 -7.36
CA ASP A 47 -18.66 -4.40 -8.23
C ASP A 47 -18.01 -3.01 -8.07
N VAL A 48 -16.92 -2.79 -8.83
CA VAL A 48 -16.14 -1.53 -8.82
C VAL A 48 -15.62 -1.18 -10.21
N ALA A 49 -15.52 0.12 -10.48
CA ALA A 49 -14.86 0.64 -11.68
C ALA A 49 -13.35 0.41 -11.60
N ARG A 50 -12.75 -0.03 -12.71
CA ARG A 50 -11.32 -0.28 -12.80
C ARG A 50 -10.81 -0.14 -14.22
N PHE A 51 -9.53 0.21 -14.34
CA PHE A 51 -8.81 0.10 -15.61
C PHE A 51 -8.49 -1.36 -15.93
N GLU A 52 -8.08 -1.61 -17.17
CA GLU A 52 -7.44 -2.88 -17.53
C GLU A 52 -6.23 -3.13 -16.62
N LYS A 53 -6.03 -4.39 -16.22
CA LYS A 53 -4.90 -4.77 -15.37
C LYS A 53 -3.59 -4.37 -16.07
N PRO A 54 -2.73 -3.55 -15.43
CA PRO A 54 -1.50 -3.13 -16.06
C PRO A 54 -0.57 -4.34 -16.25
N THR A 55 -0.05 -4.49 -17.45
CA THR A 55 0.88 -5.58 -17.82
C THR A 55 2.35 -5.16 -17.71
N SER A 56 2.61 -3.87 -17.47
CA SER A 56 3.95 -3.30 -17.33
C SER A 56 3.92 -2.06 -16.43
N TRP A 57 5.09 -1.71 -15.86
CA TRP A 57 5.26 -0.48 -15.09
C TRP A 57 4.87 0.76 -15.89
N GLN A 58 5.20 0.77 -17.18
CA GLN A 58 4.87 1.86 -18.09
C GLN A 58 3.36 2.04 -18.24
N MET A 59 2.60 0.94 -18.41
CA MET A 59 1.14 0.99 -18.51
C MET A 59 0.50 1.53 -17.21
N LEU A 60 1.04 1.17 -16.05
CA LEU A 60 0.60 1.72 -14.75
C LEU A 60 0.82 3.25 -14.70
N LEU A 61 1.98 3.74 -15.13
CA LEU A 61 2.28 5.19 -15.19
C LEU A 61 1.39 5.94 -16.19
N GLU A 62 1.06 5.30 -17.31
CA GLU A 62 0.16 5.86 -18.33
C GLU A 62 -1.27 6.01 -17.80
N GLN A 63 -1.78 5.03 -17.05
CA GLN A 63 -3.08 5.10 -16.39
C GLN A 63 -3.14 6.25 -15.36
N ILE A 64 -2.06 6.45 -14.60
CA ILE A 64 -1.95 7.59 -13.66
C ILE A 64 -1.96 8.92 -14.43
N THR A 65 -1.19 8.99 -15.52
CA THR A 65 -1.12 10.18 -16.39
C THR A 65 -2.49 10.47 -17.02
N TYR A 66 -3.22 9.45 -17.42
CA TYR A 66 -4.58 9.57 -17.96
C TYR A 66 -5.53 10.20 -16.95
N VAL A 67 -5.55 9.72 -15.70
CA VAL A 67 -6.41 10.28 -14.64
C VAL A 67 -6.04 11.73 -14.34
N LYS A 68 -4.74 12.06 -14.31
CA LYS A 68 -4.27 13.44 -14.15
C LYS A 68 -4.82 14.36 -15.26
N ALA A 69 -4.82 13.88 -16.51
CA ALA A 69 -5.29 14.65 -17.66
C ALA A 69 -6.82 14.74 -17.76
N ASN A 70 -7.54 13.76 -17.22
CA ASN A 70 -9.00 13.63 -17.29
C ASN A 70 -9.57 13.50 -15.85
N GLN A 71 -9.42 14.54 -15.04
CA GLN A 71 -9.75 14.54 -13.60
C GLN A 71 -11.23 14.20 -13.29
N GLU A 72 -12.12 14.33 -14.27
CA GLU A 72 -13.53 13.94 -14.20
C GLU A 72 -13.75 12.42 -14.25
N THR A 73 -12.71 11.64 -14.58
CA THR A 73 -12.77 10.17 -14.65
C THR A 73 -13.18 9.55 -13.32
N CYS A 74 -12.75 10.14 -12.19
CA CYS A 74 -13.02 9.62 -10.86
C CYS A 74 -12.78 10.70 -9.80
N LYS A 75 -13.33 10.49 -8.59
CA LYS A 75 -12.95 11.32 -7.42
C LYS A 75 -11.86 10.67 -6.57
N THR A 76 -11.59 9.38 -6.79
CA THR A 76 -10.53 8.65 -6.12
C THR A 76 -9.85 7.66 -7.07
N LEU A 77 -8.54 7.78 -7.23
CA LEU A 77 -7.70 6.77 -7.86
C LEU A 77 -7.19 5.79 -6.80
N VAL A 78 -7.43 4.49 -6.99
CA VAL A 78 -6.96 3.43 -6.10
C VAL A 78 -5.88 2.60 -6.79
N ILE A 79 -4.72 2.43 -6.16
CA ILE A 79 -3.69 1.47 -6.59
C ILE A 79 -3.74 0.25 -5.67
N ASP A 80 -4.19 -0.89 -6.21
CA ASP A 80 -4.44 -2.12 -5.45
C ASP A 80 -3.66 -3.31 -6.04
N THR A 81 -2.51 -3.72 -5.51
CA THR A 81 -1.76 -3.19 -4.37
C THR A 81 -0.39 -2.62 -4.79
N ILE A 82 0.18 -1.76 -3.94
CA ILE A 82 1.47 -1.13 -4.23
C ILE A 82 2.67 -2.05 -4.04
N ASP A 83 2.54 -3.18 -3.35
CA ASP A 83 3.60 -4.18 -3.26
C ASP A 83 3.74 -4.99 -4.56
N TRP A 84 2.65 -5.22 -5.30
CA TRP A 84 2.72 -5.70 -6.68
C TRP A 84 3.21 -4.62 -7.64
N ALA A 85 2.83 -3.35 -7.44
CA ALA A 85 3.38 -2.24 -8.22
C ALA A 85 4.91 -2.12 -8.03
N GLU A 86 5.42 -2.35 -6.82
CA GLU A 86 6.86 -2.37 -6.56
C GLU A 86 7.57 -3.48 -7.34
N GLN A 87 6.98 -4.67 -7.47
CA GLN A 87 7.53 -5.74 -8.30
C GLN A 87 7.64 -5.32 -9.76
N MET A 88 6.61 -4.68 -10.30
CA MET A 88 6.62 -4.13 -11.66
C MET A 88 7.73 -3.06 -11.82
N CYS A 89 7.93 -2.21 -10.82
CA CYS A 89 9.01 -1.23 -10.80
C CYS A 89 10.40 -1.90 -10.79
N ILE A 90 10.59 -2.94 -9.96
CA ILE A 90 11.82 -3.74 -9.93
C ILE A 90 12.12 -4.34 -11.30
N GLU A 91 11.12 -4.96 -11.94
CA GLU A 91 11.25 -5.53 -13.28
C GLU A 91 11.63 -4.48 -14.32
N ALA A 92 10.97 -3.31 -14.29
CA ALA A 92 11.27 -2.21 -15.20
C ALA A 92 12.69 -1.66 -15.02
N VAL A 93 13.15 -1.49 -13.77
CA VAL A 93 14.52 -1.08 -13.46
C VAL A 93 15.53 -2.12 -13.93
N CYS A 94 15.29 -3.41 -13.66
CA CYS A 94 16.18 -4.48 -14.13
C CYS A 94 16.27 -4.50 -15.66
N SER A 95 15.12 -4.43 -16.34
CA SER A 95 15.06 -4.40 -17.81
C SER A 95 15.79 -3.18 -18.39
N LYS A 96 15.61 -1.99 -17.81
CA LYS A 96 16.25 -0.75 -18.28
C LYS A 96 17.78 -0.81 -18.22
N HIS A 97 18.33 -1.56 -17.26
CA HIS A 97 19.77 -1.68 -17.05
C HIS A 97 20.34 -3.02 -17.56
N ASN A 98 19.56 -3.80 -18.33
CA ASN A 98 19.93 -5.13 -18.82
C ASN A 98 20.42 -6.06 -17.70
N LYS A 99 19.70 -6.08 -16.58
CA LYS A 99 19.94 -6.95 -15.42
C LYS A 99 18.88 -8.03 -15.33
N SER A 100 19.27 -9.23 -14.90
CA SER A 100 18.34 -10.34 -14.72
C SER A 100 17.63 -10.28 -13.36
N GLY A 101 18.23 -9.57 -12.39
CA GLY A 101 17.61 -9.27 -11.11
C GLY A 101 18.24 -8.08 -10.40
N ILE A 102 17.58 -7.64 -9.33
CA ILE A 102 17.97 -6.44 -8.58
C ILE A 102 19.33 -6.57 -7.88
N GLU A 103 19.77 -7.81 -7.61
CA GLU A 103 21.06 -8.07 -6.96
C GLU A 103 22.24 -8.00 -7.93
N ASP A 104 22.01 -8.10 -9.24
CA ASP A 104 23.05 -8.04 -10.30
C ASP A 104 23.68 -6.64 -10.44
N PHE A 105 23.12 -5.63 -9.76
CA PHE A 105 23.66 -4.28 -9.70
C PHE A 105 24.85 -4.17 -8.74
N GLY A 106 24.99 -5.10 -7.79
CA GLY A 106 26.02 -5.06 -6.75
C GLY A 106 25.83 -3.94 -5.72
N TYR A 107 26.39 -4.13 -4.53
CA TYR A 107 26.48 -3.14 -3.44
C TYR A 107 25.15 -2.43 -3.07
N GLY A 108 24.01 -3.06 -3.35
CA GLY A 108 22.69 -2.48 -3.06
C GLY A 108 22.20 -1.40 -4.04
N ASN A 109 22.94 -1.11 -5.12
CA ASN A 109 22.59 -0.07 -6.10
C ASN A 109 21.22 -0.28 -6.75
N GLY A 110 20.84 -1.53 -7.02
CA GLY A 110 19.52 -1.85 -7.59
C GLY A 110 18.36 -1.33 -6.73
N TYR A 111 18.49 -1.43 -5.40
CA TYR A 111 17.47 -0.92 -4.48
C TYR A 111 17.43 0.62 -4.45
N VAL A 112 18.55 1.29 -4.72
CA VAL A 112 18.60 2.76 -4.86
C VAL A 112 17.85 3.19 -6.12
N TYR A 113 18.07 2.51 -7.25
CA TYR A 113 17.32 2.82 -8.48
C TYR A 113 15.82 2.58 -8.34
N VAL A 114 15.42 1.49 -7.67
CA VAL A 114 14.01 1.24 -7.36
C VAL A 114 13.45 2.32 -6.43
N LYS A 115 14.19 2.74 -5.40
CA LYS A 115 13.79 3.85 -4.52
C LYS A 115 13.55 5.13 -5.32
N GLU A 116 14.45 5.48 -6.22
CA GLU A 116 14.32 6.68 -7.07
C GLU A 116 13.12 6.59 -8.01
N GLU A 117 12.96 5.46 -8.71
CA GLU A 117 11.88 5.25 -9.66
C GLU A 117 10.51 5.20 -8.97
N PHE A 118 10.42 4.52 -7.83
CA PHE A 118 9.20 4.50 -7.02
C PHE A 118 8.90 5.89 -6.41
N GLY A 119 9.93 6.66 -6.08
CA GLY A 119 9.78 8.07 -5.70
C GLY A 119 9.15 8.91 -6.81
N ARG A 120 9.55 8.70 -8.08
CA ARG A 120 8.91 9.36 -9.24
C ARG A 120 7.45 8.97 -9.38
N PHE A 121 7.12 7.70 -9.15
CA PHE A 121 5.73 7.22 -9.12
C PHE A 121 4.90 7.96 -8.04
N LEU A 122 5.42 8.11 -6.82
CA LEU A 122 4.75 8.87 -5.76
C LEU A 122 4.61 10.37 -6.11
N ASN A 123 5.56 10.93 -6.85
CA ASN A 123 5.45 12.30 -7.37
C ASN A 123 4.31 12.41 -8.38
N SER A 124 4.21 11.50 -9.35
CA SER A 124 3.09 11.46 -10.29
C SER A 124 1.74 11.32 -9.61
N LEU A 125 1.64 10.52 -8.54
CA LEU A 125 0.43 10.46 -7.72
C LEU A 125 0.16 11.76 -6.96
N SER A 126 1.20 12.50 -6.57
CA SER A 126 1.02 13.83 -5.96
C SER A 126 0.45 14.83 -6.99
N GLU A 127 0.82 14.72 -8.26
CA GLU A 127 0.24 15.55 -9.31
C GLU A 127 -1.26 15.23 -9.54
N VAL A 128 -1.68 13.98 -9.32
CA VAL A 128 -3.11 13.60 -9.31
C VAL A 128 -3.86 14.25 -8.13
N ILE A 129 -3.21 14.36 -6.97
CA ILE A 129 -3.75 15.07 -5.80
C ILE A 129 -3.91 16.57 -6.08
N GLU A 130 -2.96 17.17 -6.79
CA GLU A 130 -2.97 18.61 -7.13
C GLU A 130 -4.15 18.99 -8.04
N VAL A 131 -4.61 18.07 -8.90
CA VAL A 131 -5.82 18.24 -9.72
C VAL A 131 -7.12 17.87 -8.99
N GLY A 132 -7.04 17.56 -7.68
CA GLY A 132 -8.21 17.37 -6.83
C GLY A 132 -8.77 15.95 -6.76
N VAL A 133 -8.05 14.96 -7.28
CA VAL A 133 -8.43 13.54 -7.20
C VAL A 133 -7.73 12.88 -6.02
N ASN A 134 -8.47 12.20 -5.14
CA ASN A 134 -7.87 11.48 -4.01
C ASN A 134 -7.04 10.30 -4.52
N VAL A 135 -5.99 9.94 -3.79
CA VAL A 135 -5.19 8.75 -4.08
C VAL A 135 -5.21 7.81 -2.89
N VAL A 136 -5.61 6.56 -3.13
CA VAL A 136 -5.60 5.49 -2.13
C VAL A 136 -4.64 4.40 -2.58
N LEU A 137 -3.68 4.06 -1.74
CA LEU A 137 -2.76 2.96 -1.94
C LEU A 137 -3.11 1.85 -0.97
N THR A 138 -3.28 0.62 -1.45
CA THR A 138 -3.41 -0.54 -0.58
C THR A 138 -2.12 -1.36 -0.60
N ALA A 139 -1.76 -1.96 0.53
CA ALA A 139 -0.56 -2.80 0.62
C ALA A 139 -0.77 -3.98 1.56
N HIS A 140 -0.04 -5.07 1.31
CA HIS A 140 0.06 -6.14 2.31
C HIS A 140 0.95 -5.73 3.49
N ALA A 141 0.67 -6.30 4.66
CA ALA A 141 1.49 -6.13 5.85
C ALA A 141 2.35 -7.37 6.11
N GLN A 142 3.52 -7.18 6.71
CA GLN A 142 4.43 -8.25 7.14
C GLN A 142 4.78 -8.09 8.63
N LEU A 143 5.02 -9.21 9.31
CA LEU A 143 5.49 -9.22 10.69
C LEU A 143 7.01 -9.05 10.77
N ARG A 144 7.44 -8.21 11.71
CA ARG A 144 8.83 -7.85 11.97
C ARG A 144 9.17 -7.95 13.43
N LYS A 145 10.22 -8.68 13.75
CA LYS A 145 10.82 -8.63 15.09
C LYS A 145 11.44 -7.26 15.31
N PHE A 146 11.01 -6.61 16.38
CA PHE A 146 11.50 -5.33 16.85
C PHE A 146 12.04 -5.50 18.26
N GLU A 147 13.24 -4.97 18.50
CA GLU A 147 13.90 -4.96 19.81
C GLU A 147 14.11 -3.50 20.18
N GLN A 148 13.64 -3.11 21.37
CA GLN A 148 13.97 -1.79 21.91
C GLN A 148 15.30 -1.88 22.67
N PRO A 149 16.22 -0.91 22.49
CA PRO A 149 17.50 -0.90 23.21
C PRO A 149 17.34 -1.01 24.73
N ASP A 150 16.23 -0.50 25.25
CA ASP A 150 15.96 -0.36 26.68
C ASP A 150 14.99 -1.44 27.23
N GLU A 151 14.47 -2.35 26.39
CA GLU A 151 13.59 -3.45 26.82
C GLU A 151 14.24 -4.82 26.60
N LEU A 152 14.23 -5.66 27.64
CA LEU A 152 14.58 -7.08 27.52
C LEU A 152 13.44 -7.84 26.83
N GLY A 153 13.38 -7.77 25.50
CA GLY A 153 12.46 -8.60 24.72
C GLY A 153 12.23 -8.11 23.29
N ALA A 154 12.32 -9.04 22.34
CA ALA A 154 11.85 -8.83 20.98
C ALA A 154 10.33 -9.06 20.90
N TYR A 155 9.61 -8.17 20.22
CA TYR A 155 8.19 -8.38 19.89
C TYR A 155 7.93 -8.19 18.39
N ASP A 156 6.86 -8.81 17.89
CA ASP A 156 6.49 -8.67 16.48
C ASP A 156 5.63 -7.42 16.25
N ARG A 157 6.00 -6.65 15.23
CA ARG A 157 5.29 -5.47 14.75
C ARG A 157 4.85 -5.66 13.30
N TRP A 158 3.67 -5.17 12.96
CA TRP A 158 3.21 -5.09 11.58
C TRP A 158 3.86 -3.92 10.84
N GLU A 159 4.38 -4.19 9.66
CA GLU A 159 4.95 -3.19 8.75
C GLU A 159 4.43 -3.37 7.33
N LEU A 160 4.55 -2.32 6.51
CA LEU A 160 4.32 -2.42 5.07
C LEU A 160 5.24 -3.48 4.45
N LYS A 161 4.68 -4.29 3.56
CA LYS A 161 5.41 -5.29 2.77
C LYS A 161 5.95 -4.68 1.49
N LEU A 162 6.81 -3.66 1.64
CA LEU A 162 7.56 -3.06 0.53
C LEU A 162 9.07 -3.22 0.79
N GLY A 163 9.80 -3.48 -0.28
CA GLY A 163 11.22 -3.73 -0.30
C GLY A 163 11.61 -5.07 0.33
N LYS A 164 12.91 -5.38 0.28
CA LYS A 164 13.45 -6.58 0.92
C LYS A 164 13.29 -6.47 2.43
N LYS A 165 13.10 -7.61 3.10
CA LYS A 165 12.98 -7.70 4.56
C LYS A 165 14.11 -6.88 5.21
N THR A 166 15.38 -7.15 5.02
CA THR A 166 16.41 -6.42 5.80
C THR A 166 16.68 -4.95 5.40
N GLN A 167 16.24 -4.47 4.22
CA GLN A 167 16.62 -3.14 3.69
C GLN A 167 15.49 -2.49 2.87
N SER A 168 14.35 -2.23 3.50
CA SER A 168 13.25 -1.54 2.82
C SER A 168 13.57 -0.06 2.61
N GLN A 169 13.91 0.33 1.38
CA GLN A 169 14.05 1.74 0.99
C GLN A 169 12.72 2.37 0.54
N THR A 170 11.75 1.57 0.10
CA THR A 170 10.45 2.03 -0.42
C THR A 170 9.43 2.29 0.68
N SER A 171 9.35 1.43 1.70
CA SER A 171 8.36 1.63 2.79
C SER A 171 8.47 3.00 3.46
N PRO A 172 9.66 3.54 3.80
CA PRO A 172 9.79 4.89 4.36
C PRO A 172 9.20 5.95 3.44
N LEU A 173 9.50 5.90 2.14
CA LEU A 173 8.98 6.85 1.14
C LEU A 173 7.45 6.88 1.13
N VAL A 174 6.81 5.71 1.12
CA VAL A 174 5.35 5.62 1.10
C VAL A 174 4.74 6.13 2.40
N LYS A 175 5.36 5.85 3.55
CA LYS A 175 4.90 6.34 4.85
C LYS A 175 5.01 7.85 4.96
N GLU A 176 6.11 8.43 4.48
CA GLU A 176 6.36 9.87 4.49
C GLU A 176 5.47 10.62 3.49
N TRP A 177 5.14 9.98 2.37
CA TRP A 177 4.27 10.55 1.34
C TRP A 177 2.80 10.64 1.76
N ALA A 178 2.32 9.74 2.62
CA ALA A 178 0.91 9.63 2.97
C ALA A 178 0.45 10.70 3.98
N ASP A 179 -0.74 11.28 3.74
CA ASP A 179 -1.44 12.10 4.74
C ASP A 179 -2.07 11.21 5.84
N MET A 180 -2.49 10.00 5.45
CA MET A 180 -3.14 9.02 6.31
C MET A 180 -2.52 7.64 6.09
N LEU A 181 -1.94 7.07 7.15
CA LEU A 181 -1.39 5.71 7.16
C LEU A 181 -2.25 4.81 8.07
N LEU A 182 -3.12 4.02 7.46
CA LEU A 182 -4.14 3.22 8.13
C LEU A 182 -3.73 1.74 8.17
N PHE A 183 -3.69 1.17 9.38
CA PHE A 183 -3.46 -0.25 9.59
C PHE A 183 -4.78 -0.97 9.91
N CYS A 184 -5.13 -1.98 9.12
CA CYS A 184 -6.30 -2.83 9.35
C CYS A 184 -5.87 -4.21 9.84
N ASN A 185 -6.52 -4.75 10.87
CA ASN A 185 -6.23 -6.09 11.38
C ASN A 185 -7.47 -6.75 11.99
N TYR A 186 -7.44 -8.08 12.11
CA TYR A 186 -8.48 -8.83 12.79
C TYR A 186 -8.43 -8.57 14.29
N LYS A 187 -9.57 -8.19 14.87
CA LYS A 187 -9.80 -8.32 16.31
C LYS A 187 -9.95 -9.80 16.61
N THR A 188 -8.95 -10.37 17.27
CA THR A 188 -9.02 -11.75 17.77
C THR A 188 -9.57 -11.71 19.19
N LEU A 189 -10.75 -12.27 19.40
CA LEU A 189 -11.31 -12.49 20.73
C LEU A 189 -11.09 -13.96 21.09
N SER A 190 -10.30 -14.20 22.14
CA SER A 190 -10.21 -15.50 22.79
C SER A 190 -11.21 -15.53 23.93
N VAL A 191 -12.30 -16.30 23.77
CA VAL A 191 -13.26 -16.53 24.85
C VAL A 191 -12.88 -17.85 25.51
N TRP A 192 -12.67 -17.81 26.83
CA TRP A 192 -12.58 -19.02 27.63
C TRP A 192 -14.00 -19.46 27.94
N LEU A 193 -14.42 -20.59 27.36
CA LEU A 193 -15.67 -21.23 27.75
C LEU A 193 -15.38 -22.08 28.98
N GLU A 194 -15.83 -21.63 30.16
CA GLU A 194 -15.88 -22.48 31.34
C GLU A 194 -16.96 -23.54 31.13
N GLY A 195 -16.53 -24.77 30.84
CA GLY A 195 -17.42 -25.92 30.87
C GLY A 195 -17.72 -26.32 32.31
N VAL A 196 -18.98 -26.65 32.61
CA VAL A 196 -19.47 -27.14 33.92
C VAL A 196 -18.79 -28.47 34.35
N THR A 197 -17.92 -29.06 33.52
CA THR A 197 -17.06 -30.19 33.88
C THR A 197 -15.66 -30.03 33.29
N GLY A 198 -14.75 -29.39 34.03
CA GLY A 198 -13.30 -29.69 34.07
C GLY A 198 -12.45 -29.65 32.77
N GLY A 199 -12.96 -29.21 31.63
CA GLY A 199 -12.21 -29.16 30.38
C GLY A 199 -12.65 -27.98 29.51
N GLY A 200 -11.93 -26.85 29.58
CA GLY A 200 -12.22 -25.68 28.76
C GLY A 200 -11.69 -25.84 27.32
N SER A 201 -12.56 -25.66 26.33
CA SER A 201 -12.17 -25.53 24.92
C SER A 201 -11.97 -24.06 24.54
N LYS A 202 -10.87 -23.74 23.84
CA LYS A 202 -10.61 -22.39 23.30
C LYS A 202 -11.28 -22.23 21.94
N GLU A 203 -12.27 -21.35 21.84
CA GLU A 203 -12.81 -20.90 20.56
C GLU A 203 -12.17 -19.55 20.17
N LYS A 204 -11.66 -19.45 18.94
CA LYS A 204 -11.07 -18.21 18.39
C LYS A 204 -12.04 -17.61 17.37
N ARG A 205 -12.62 -16.44 17.68
CA ARG A 205 -13.43 -15.67 16.74
C ARG A 205 -12.60 -14.49 16.19
N LYS A 206 -12.64 -14.30 14.87
CA LYS A 206 -11.95 -13.20 14.17
C LYS A 206 -12.99 -12.23 13.62
N ASP A 207 -13.05 -11.02 14.16
CA ASP A 207 -13.88 -9.92 13.64
C ASP A 207 -12.99 -8.85 13.00
N ARG A 208 -13.46 -8.14 11.96
CA ARG A 208 -12.68 -7.06 11.32
C ARG A 208 -12.70 -5.79 12.19
N LYS A 209 -11.59 -5.04 12.23
CA LYS A 209 -11.46 -3.78 12.98
C LYS A 209 -10.85 -2.68 12.11
#